data_AF-T1IZR6-F1
#
_entry.id   AF-T1IZR6-F1
#
_cell.length_a   1.000
_cell.length_b   1.000
_cell.length_c   1.000
_cell.angle_alpha   90.00
_cell.angle_beta   90.00
_cell.angle_gamma   90.00
#
_symmetry.space_group_name_H-M   'P 1'
#
loop_
_entity.id
_entity.type
_entity.pdbx_description
1 polymer ?
#
loop_
_entity_poly.entity_id
_entity_poly.type
_entity_poly.pdbx_seq_one_letter_code
_entity_poly.pdbx_strand_id
1 'polypeptide(L)'
;MVSTLTKRNPLDYDNYGNWCGIGGKGEPVDGVDRCCRSHDRCYHNHDRYKDCQGIFFNIRSYIRSYKWSFSRNRKSITCGKYCILSEE
;
A
#
# COMPACT_ATOMS: atom_id res chain seq x y z
N MET A 1 -1.12 7.50 -4.74
CA MET A 1 -1.32 8.30 -3.51
C MET A 1 -0.12 9.16 -3.16
N VAL A 2 1.10 8.60 -3.12
CA VAL A 2 2.33 9.31 -2.71
C VAL A 2 2.52 10.64 -3.45
N SER A 3 2.48 10.66 -4.78
CA SER A 3 2.66 11.92 -5.54
C SER A 3 1.58 12.95 -5.28
N THR A 4 0.35 12.50 -5.00
CA THR A 4 -0.77 13.39 -4.69
C THR A 4 -0.54 14.15 -3.39
N LEU A 5 -0.07 13.46 -2.35
CA LEU A 5 0.15 14.03 -1.01
C LEU A 5 1.48 14.75 -0.86
N THR A 6 2.55 14.18 -1.40
CA THR A 6 3.93 14.60 -1.11
C THR A 6 4.56 15.42 -2.23
N LYS A 7 3.96 15.42 -3.43
CA LYS A 7 4.55 15.97 -4.66
C LYS A 7 5.87 15.31 -5.08
N ARG A 8 6.21 14.15 -4.54
CA ARG A 8 7.37 13.35 -4.95
C ARG A 8 7.02 12.23 -5.92
N ASN A 9 8.02 11.79 -6.69
CA ASN A 9 7.87 10.62 -7.53
C ASN A 9 7.84 9.38 -6.61
N PRO A 10 6.86 8.47 -6.73
CA PRO A 10 6.81 7.29 -5.87
C PRO A 10 8.02 6.37 -6.08
N LEU A 11 8.65 6.43 -7.25
CA LEU A 11 9.86 5.69 -7.56
C LEU A 11 11.07 6.15 -6.74
N ASP A 12 11.04 7.36 -6.18
CA ASP A 12 12.11 7.85 -5.29
C ASP A 12 12.21 7.02 -3.99
N TYR A 13 11.15 6.27 -3.66
CA TYR A 13 11.10 5.39 -2.49
C TYR A 13 11.38 3.93 -2.86
N ASP A 14 11.56 3.60 -4.14
CA ASP A 14 11.86 2.24 -4.55
C ASP A 14 13.28 1.86 -4.13
N ASN A 15 13.43 0.70 -3.49
CA ASN A 15 14.68 0.22 -2.89
C ASN A 15 15.36 1.23 -1.94
N TYR A 16 14.57 2.07 -1.26
CA TYR A 16 15.07 2.98 -0.24
C TYR A 16 15.11 2.32 1.14
N GLY A 17 16.23 2.50 1.85
CA GLY A 17 16.38 1.98 3.21
C GLY A 17 16.35 0.45 3.23
N ASN A 18 15.71 -0.10 4.26
CA ASN A 18 15.64 -1.54 4.49
C ASN A 18 14.26 -2.14 4.21
N TRP A 19 13.23 -1.31 4.04
CA TRP A 19 11.83 -1.71 3.91
C TRP A 19 11.09 -1.10 2.72
N CYS A 20 11.52 0.04 2.16
CA CYS A 20 10.80 0.58 1.00
C CYS A 20 11.19 -0.17 -0.28
N GLY A 21 10.28 -1.01 -0.78
CA GLY A 21 10.49 -1.84 -1.97
C GLY A 21 9.94 -3.25 -1.76
N ILE A 22 10.45 -4.22 -2.52
CA ILE A 22 10.08 -5.62 -2.37
C ILE A 22 11.02 -6.31 -1.37
N GLY A 23 10.46 -6.95 -0.33
CA GLY A 23 11.21 -7.87 0.51
C GLY A 23 11.99 -7.22 1.67
N GLY A 24 11.36 -6.28 2.38
CA GLY A 24 11.95 -5.56 3.51
C GLY A 24 12.36 -6.42 4.71
N LYS A 25 13.49 -6.08 5.35
CA LYS A 25 14.03 -6.79 6.53
C LYS A 25 14.98 -5.93 7.36
N GLY A 26 15.19 -6.29 8.63
CA GLY A 26 16.10 -5.56 9.52
C GLY A 26 15.49 -4.32 10.16
N GLU A 27 16.33 -3.45 10.73
CA GLU A 27 15.88 -2.24 11.42
C GLU A 27 15.70 -1.05 10.47
N PRO A 28 14.61 -0.27 10.57
CA PRO A 28 14.40 0.90 9.73
C PRO A 28 15.53 1.92 9.86
N VAL A 29 16.01 2.45 8.74
CA VAL A 29 17.10 3.45 8.74
C VAL A 29 16.63 4.83 9.21
N ASP A 30 15.36 5.17 8.97
CA ASP A 30 14.78 6.45 9.34
C ASP A 30 13.24 6.39 9.50
N GLY A 31 12.61 7.57 9.57
CA GLY A 31 11.15 7.69 9.68
C GLY A 31 10.39 7.26 8.42
N VAL A 32 10.96 7.47 7.23
CA VAL A 32 10.35 7.05 5.96
C VAL A 32 10.36 5.53 5.86
N ASP A 33 11.49 4.91 6.17
CA ASP A 33 11.68 3.47 6.13
C ASP A 33 10.76 2.76 7.17
N ARG A 34 10.49 3.41 8.31
CA ARG A 34 9.51 2.93 9.30
C ARG A 34 8.08 2.91 8.77
N CYS A 35 7.71 3.89 7.93
CA CYS A 35 6.42 3.90 7.25
C CYS A 35 6.33 2.73 6.27
N CYS A 36 7.39 2.44 5.50
CA CYS A 36 7.45 1.30 4.60
C CYS A 36 7.33 -0.04 5.35
N ARG A 37 8.04 -0.22 6.47
CA ARG A 37 7.87 -1.40 7.34
C ARG A 37 6.42 -1.61 7.79
N SER A 38 5.74 -0.52 8.12
CA SER A 38 4.34 -0.56 8.56
C SER A 38 3.39 -0.88 7.40
N HIS A 39 3.70 -0.37 6.21
CA HIS A 39 2.97 -0.64 4.98
C HIS A 39 3.08 -2.12 4.56
N ASP A 40 4.28 -2.70 4.58
CA ASP A 40 4.49 -4.12 4.27
C ASP A 40 3.74 -5.04 5.22
N ARG A 41 3.72 -4.71 6.52
CA ARG A 41 2.92 -5.44 7.51
C ARG A 41 1.42 -5.36 7.24
N CYS A 42 0.93 -4.20 6.79
CA CYS A 42 -0.45 -4.03 6.37
C CYS A 42 -0.79 -4.95 5.19
N TYR A 43 0.09 -5.00 4.18
CA TYR A 43 -0.07 -5.88 3.01
C TYR A 43 -0.06 -7.36 3.41
N HIS A 44 0.88 -7.78 4.25
CA HIS A 44 0.95 -9.16 4.73
C HIS A 44 -0.31 -9.58 5.50
N ASN A 45 -0.84 -8.68 6.34
CA ASN A 45 -2.09 -8.94 7.05
C ASN A 45 -3.28 -9.00 6.10
N HIS A 46 -3.31 -8.11 5.10
CA HIS A 46 -4.38 -8.05 4.11
C HIS A 46 -4.40 -9.28 3.20
N ASP A 47 -3.23 -9.73 2.72
CA ASP A 47 -3.11 -10.91 1.84
C ASP A 47 -3.45 -12.23 2.57
N ARG A 48 -3.56 -12.22 3.90
CA ARG A 48 -4.10 -13.35 4.69
C ARG A 48 -5.62 -13.48 4.63
N TYR A 49 -6.34 -12.41 4.27
CA TYR A 49 -7.80 -12.48 4.14
C TYR A 49 -8.19 -13.18 2.84
N LYS A 50 -9.02 -14.22 2.96
CA LYS A 50 -9.44 -15.06 1.81
C LYS A 50 -10.60 -14.49 1.00
N ASP A 51 -11.22 -13.40 1.47
CA ASP A 51 -12.52 -12.90 0.99
C ASP A 51 -12.49 -12.34 -0.44
N CYS A 52 -11.33 -12.30 -1.07
CA CYS A 52 -11.22 -11.98 -2.48
C CYS A 52 -10.34 -13.03 -3.17
N GLN A 53 -10.88 -14.19 -3.53
CA GLN A 53 -10.12 -15.32 -4.10
C GLN A 53 -9.56 -15.06 -5.51
N GLY A 54 -8.38 -15.63 -5.82
CA GLY A 54 -7.70 -15.53 -7.13
C GLY A 54 -6.24 -15.99 -7.07
N ILE A 55 -5.67 -16.27 -8.25
CA ILE A 55 -4.47 -17.12 -8.45
C ILE A 55 -3.17 -16.54 -7.83
N PHE A 56 -3.08 -15.22 -7.63
CA PHE A 56 -1.87 -14.52 -7.18
C PHE A 56 -1.97 -13.98 -5.74
N PHE A 57 -2.05 -14.88 -4.75
CA PHE A 57 -2.29 -14.50 -3.35
C PHE A 57 -1.18 -13.63 -2.72
N ASN A 58 0.09 -13.87 -3.04
CA ASN A 58 1.23 -13.25 -2.36
C ASN A 58 1.74 -11.93 -2.97
N ILE A 59 1.21 -11.51 -4.13
CA ILE A 59 1.58 -10.25 -4.80
C ILE A 59 0.39 -9.31 -4.96
N ARG A 60 -0.73 -9.66 -4.33
CA ARG A 60 -2.03 -9.07 -4.63
C ARG A 60 -2.11 -7.62 -4.21
N SER A 61 -1.58 -7.32 -3.04
CA SER A 61 -1.51 -5.96 -2.53
C SER A 61 -0.66 -5.02 -3.41
N TYR A 62 0.24 -5.55 -4.24
CA TYR A 62 1.07 -4.76 -5.16
C TYR A 62 0.40 -4.47 -6.51
N ILE A 63 -0.35 -5.43 -7.05
CA ILE A 63 -0.89 -5.33 -8.42
C ILE A 63 -2.35 -4.90 -8.48
N ARG A 64 -3.09 -5.00 -7.37
CA ARG A 64 -4.53 -4.80 -7.37
C ARG A 64 -4.89 -3.32 -7.32
N SER A 65 -5.72 -2.89 -8.28
CA SER A 65 -6.34 -1.58 -8.24
C SER A 65 -7.51 -1.55 -7.25
N TYR A 66 -7.70 -0.41 -6.58
CA TYR A 66 -8.82 -0.16 -5.69
C TYR A 66 -9.23 1.32 -5.77
N LYS A 67 -10.48 1.61 -5.40
CA LYS A 67 -11.03 2.96 -5.46
C LYS A 67 -10.53 3.79 -4.28
N TRP A 68 -10.12 5.02 -4.54
CA TRP A 68 -9.76 6.01 -3.52
C TRP A 68 -9.98 7.43 -4.07
N SER A 69 -10.05 8.42 -3.19
CA SER A 69 -10.19 9.83 -3.57
C SER A 69 -9.32 10.73 -2.68
N PHE A 70 -9.07 11.95 -3.14
CA PHE A 70 -8.27 12.94 -2.42
C PHE A 70 -9.09 14.19 -2.11
N SER A 71 -9.11 14.59 -0.84
CA SER A 71 -9.72 15.85 -0.41
C SER A 71 -8.65 16.94 -0.30
N ARG A 72 -8.75 17.97 -1.15
CA ARG A 72 -7.83 19.12 -1.11
C ARG A 72 -7.93 19.91 0.19
N ASN A 73 -9.15 20.12 0.69
CA ASN A 73 -9.40 20.90 1.90
C ASN A 73 -8.78 20.25 3.15
N ARG A 74 -8.89 18.92 3.26
CA ARG A 74 -8.34 18.16 4.39
C ARG A 74 -6.92 17.63 4.16
N LYS A 75 -6.37 17.80 2.95
CA LYS A 75 -5.13 17.17 2.50
C LYS A 75 -5.08 15.67 2.85
N SER A 76 -6.21 14.97 2.70
CA SER A 76 -6.38 13.59 3.16
C SER A 76 -6.84 12.66 2.03
N ILE A 77 -6.45 11.40 2.13
CA ILE A 77 -6.92 10.32 1.25
C ILE A 77 -8.14 9.67 1.89
N THR A 78 -9.16 9.38 1.09
CA THR A 78 -10.33 8.59 1.49
C THR A 78 -10.32 7.28 0.71
N CYS A 79 -10.38 6.17 1.41
CA CYS A 79 -10.50 4.86 0.80
C CYS A 79 -11.94 4.63 0.31
N GLY A 80 -12.09 4.09 -0.90
CA GLY A 80 -13.38 3.64 -1.43
C GLY A 80 -13.61 2.16 -1.14
N LYS A 81 -14.75 1.64 -1.62
CA LYS A 81 -15.04 0.19 -1.52
C LYS A 81 -13.93 -0.62 -2.19
N TYR A 82 -13.53 -1.69 -1.52
CA TYR A 82 -12.62 -2.73 -1.96
C TYR A 82 -13.38 -4.06 -1.94
N CYS A 83 -13.14 -4.91 -2.95
CA CYS A 83 -13.88 -6.16 -3.16
C CYS A 83 -15.40 -6.00 -3.15
N ILE A 84 -15.93 -5.65 -4.32
CA ILE A 84 -17.33 -5.88 -4.62
C ILE A 84 -17.43 -7.40 -4.83
N LEU A 85 -17.76 -8.16 -3.78
CA LEU A 85 -18.53 -9.38 -4.03
C LEU A 85 -19.75 -8.90 -4.80
N SER A 86 -20.02 -9.49 -5.96
CA SER A 86 -21.25 -9.22 -6.71
C SER A 86 -22.42 -9.29 -5.73
N GLU A 87 -22.92 -8.13 -5.33
CA GLU A 87 -24.23 -8.00 -4.73
C GLU A 87 -25.19 -8.39 -5.86
N GLU A 88 -25.78 -9.59 -5.78
CA GLU A 88 -27.13 -9.82 -6.30
C GLU A 88 -28.13 -9.11 -5.39
#